data_AF-A0AAW7W9P1-F1
#
_entry.id   AF-A0AAW7W9P1-F1
#
_cell.length_a   1.000
_cell.length_b   1.000
_cell.length_c   1.000
_cell.angle_alpha   90.00
_cell.angle_beta   90.00
_cell.angle_gamma   90.00
#
_symmetry.space_group_name_H-M   'P 1'
#
loop_
_entity.id
_entity.type
_entity.pdbx_description
1 polymer ?
#
loop_
_entity_poly.entity_id
_entity_poly.type
_entity_poly.pdbx_seq_one_letter_code
_entity_poly.pdbx_strand_id
1 'polypeptide(L)'
;MNSQIIELDKDTLKYMLDASGGFDENNEIFKFLLTIFASSVSENTQNELPNLFSKFKRPSLQTKANQIIGQNLDELHFLELDIPKTFTLSNSGIKQLINCVRKEIMMKIRNSLSLYDRSYMIIQMSLLASVLSKITMYLNTDFIQEERDCIDFLIKQFNRINTYTFFDPRVFLGELKTCLELIVNELLTMELLEDSQFQKIPSINFQAMFDLFGLSFSIIQLDSYIDVLPFLKEQERDEIQFTRGEGIVFPSRIFEQFSKYISETRDEIVIIGDKKIDIIMRYLEKVKKVSPSILEKYLSVTDDERAFKLGNNYVSVAERDLLVNDLALNQRISVDTAKLIIENLTLNNQEFYRNKIESLVGEPNKRMFRSPLINFSNFDVVPVFSFLESAKYFPYRILRTDILYKKNGQEWTRLIKENFDERLLPKLKDIALKIDVNARTNYYLNQSKHKEIKNLIKSKKLMGEIDLFFVYNSTLYIYDLKNYGLARNMRQCKSIINTSIYKEFSKLRKLKTEIEAHKELFEAEFGRFIHIEIGIVTVNTTPYKYFKNGRVISMPELQINHKLLI
;
A
#
# COMPACT_ATOMS: atom_id res chain seq x y z
N MET A 1 1.13 18.25 -20.48
CA MET A 1 1.66 18.91 -19.28
C MET A 1 3.16 18.90 -19.41
N ASN A 2 3.78 20.06 -19.63
CA ASN A 2 5.23 20.18 -19.62
C ASN A 2 5.72 19.84 -18.20
N SER A 3 6.62 18.86 -18.09
CA SER A 3 7.39 18.69 -16.85
C SER A 3 8.09 20.00 -16.59
N GLN A 4 7.71 20.73 -15.53
CA GLN A 4 8.58 21.78 -15.02
C GLN A 4 9.82 21.08 -14.52
N ILE A 5 10.89 21.14 -15.32
CA ILE A 5 12.16 20.54 -14.97
C ILE A 5 12.72 21.42 -13.84
N ILE A 6 12.69 20.89 -12.61
CA ILE A 6 13.25 21.58 -11.45
C ILE A 6 14.77 21.43 -11.54
N GLU A 7 15.50 22.52 -11.40
CA GLU A 7 16.95 22.53 -11.30
C GLU A 7 17.37 22.63 -9.83
N LEU A 8 18.38 21.84 -9.44
CA LEU A 8 19.01 21.98 -8.13
C LEU A 8 20.08 23.05 -8.19
N ASP A 9 19.91 24.12 -7.41
CA ASP A 9 20.91 25.18 -7.30
C ASP A 9 22.10 24.77 -6.39
N LYS A 10 23.17 25.57 -6.45
CA LYS A 10 24.42 25.29 -5.74
C LYS A 10 24.29 25.35 -4.21
N ASP A 11 23.45 26.26 -3.70
CA ASP A 11 23.28 26.41 -2.25
C ASP A 11 22.50 25.23 -1.70
N THR A 12 21.48 24.78 -2.43
CA THR A 12 20.74 23.54 -2.14
C THR A 12 21.68 22.32 -2.10
N LEU A 13 22.56 22.17 -3.10
CA LEU A 13 23.55 21.09 -3.13
C LEU A 13 24.50 21.15 -1.93
N LYS A 14 24.94 22.34 -1.54
CA LYS A 14 25.80 22.52 -0.37
C LYS A 14 25.08 22.12 0.92
N TYR A 15 23.85 22.58 1.11
CA TYR A 15 23.01 22.18 2.24
C TYR A 15 22.84 20.66 2.32
N MET A 16 22.67 19.98 1.18
CA MET A 16 22.59 18.51 1.15
C MET A 16 23.86 17.85 1.66
N LEU A 17 25.03 18.30 1.21
CA LEU A 17 26.31 17.75 1.65
C LEU A 17 26.47 17.91 3.16
N ASP A 18 26.07 19.06 3.71
CA ASP A 18 26.12 19.34 5.14
C ASP A 18 25.08 18.54 5.95
N ALA A 19 23.89 18.30 5.40
CA ALA A 19 22.77 17.61 6.05
C ALA A 19 22.76 16.08 5.86
N SER A 20 23.62 15.55 4.98
CA SER A 20 23.68 14.13 4.64
C SER A 20 24.41 13.25 5.68
N GLY A 21 25.13 13.89 6.61
CA GLY A 21 25.84 13.25 7.73
C GLY A 21 24.92 12.68 8.83
N GLY A 22 25.53 12.09 9.86
CA GLY A 22 24.81 11.51 11.00
C GLY A 22 23.92 12.51 11.73
N PHE A 23 22.78 12.05 12.25
CA PHE A 23 21.82 12.88 12.99
C PHE A 23 22.24 13.07 14.46
N ASP A 24 22.08 14.30 14.95
CA ASP A 24 22.18 14.63 16.38
C ASP A 24 20.81 14.89 17.02
N GLU A 25 20.80 15.15 18.33
CA GLU A 25 19.56 15.43 19.08
C GLU A 25 18.92 16.78 18.74
N ASN A 26 19.67 17.71 18.14
CA ASN A 26 19.20 19.03 17.76
C ASN A 26 18.56 19.06 16.37
N ASN A 27 18.70 17.99 15.59
CA ASN A 27 18.12 17.88 14.26
C ASN A 27 16.58 17.92 14.31
N GLU A 28 15.98 18.74 13.44
CA GLU A 28 14.53 18.96 13.39
C GLU A 28 13.74 17.70 13.04
N ILE A 29 14.27 16.82 12.18
CA ILE A 29 13.65 15.52 11.86
C ILE A 29 13.64 14.62 13.08
N PHE A 30 14.75 14.56 13.83
CA PHE A 30 14.81 13.75 15.04
C PHE A 30 13.81 14.24 16.09
N LYS A 31 13.77 15.55 16.37
CA LYS A 31 12.78 16.15 17.27
C LYS A 31 11.35 15.84 16.85
N PHE A 32 11.05 15.96 15.55
CA PHE A 32 9.75 15.64 14.98
C PHE A 32 9.38 14.18 15.20
N LEU A 33 10.25 13.23 14.85
CA LEU A 33 10.01 11.80 15.02
C LEU A 33 9.83 11.41 16.49
N LEU A 34 10.71 11.92 17.36
CA LEU A 34 10.66 11.70 18.80
C LEU A 34 9.32 12.19 19.38
N THR A 35 8.88 13.37 18.96
CA THR A 35 7.61 13.99 19.41
C THR A 35 6.42 13.14 18.99
N ILE A 36 6.28 12.81 17.70
CA ILE A 36 5.11 12.05 17.25
C ILE A 36 5.11 10.65 17.87
N PHE A 37 6.28 10.01 17.96
CA PHE A 37 6.37 8.72 18.63
C PHE A 37 5.93 8.79 20.10
N ALA A 38 6.42 9.78 20.85
CA ALA A 38 6.02 9.98 22.24
C ALA A 38 4.51 10.18 22.38
N SER A 39 3.93 11.03 21.52
CA SER A 39 2.50 11.29 21.50
C SER A 39 1.68 10.04 21.17
N SER A 40 2.07 9.30 20.13
CA SER A 40 1.39 8.07 19.73
C SER A 40 1.43 7.00 20.83
N VAL A 41 2.57 6.81 21.50
CA VAL A 41 2.65 5.84 22.61
C VAL A 41 1.85 6.31 23.82
N SER A 42 1.93 7.60 24.18
CA SER A 42 1.21 8.14 25.35
C SER A 42 -0.31 8.10 25.21
N GLU A 43 -0.82 8.28 23.99
CA GLU A 43 -2.26 8.25 23.73
C GLU A 43 -2.83 6.82 23.61
N ASN A 44 -1.99 5.86 23.23
CA ASN A 44 -2.44 4.48 22.99
C ASN A 44 -2.02 3.49 24.08
N THR A 45 -1.19 3.90 25.05
CA THR A 45 -0.68 3.03 26.11
C THR A 45 -0.70 3.73 27.46
N GLN A 46 -0.79 2.95 28.55
CA GLN A 46 -0.64 3.46 29.92
C GLN A 46 0.83 3.47 30.39
N ASN A 47 1.79 3.22 29.49
CA ASN A 47 3.19 3.09 29.86
C ASN A 47 3.84 4.47 30.04
N GLU A 48 4.61 4.62 31.12
CA GLU A 48 5.47 5.79 31.29
C GLU A 48 6.62 5.74 30.28
N LEU A 49 6.72 6.78 29.45
CA LEU A 49 7.85 6.95 28.54
C LEU A 49 9.07 7.49 29.30
N PRO A 50 10.30 7.15 28.87
CA PRO A 50 11.52 7.74 29.41
C PRO A 50 11.49 9.28 29.41
N ASN A 51 12.18 9.91 30.36
CA ASN A 51 12.21 11.38 30.54
C ASN A 51 12.61 12.18 29.29
N LEU A 52 13.34 11.58 28.34
CA LEU A 52 13.67 12.23 27.07
C LEU A 52 12.41 12.59 26.25
N PHE A 53 11.34 11.78 26.37
CA PHE A 53 10.09 11.96 25.65
C PHE A 53 9.11 12.92 26.36
N SER A 54 9.30 13.20 27.65
CA SER A 54 8.38 14.05 28.43
C SER A 54 8.47 15.53 28.06
N LYS A 55 9.54 15.95 27.38
CA LYS A 55 9.79 17.34 26.95
C LYS A 55 8.88 17.80 25.81
N PHE A 56 8.27 16.88 25.06
CA PHE A 56 7.51 17.19 23.83
C PHE A 56 6.06 16.73 23.96
N LYS A 57 5.29 17.37 24.85
CA LYS A 57 3.85 17.08 24.99
C LYS A 57 3.06 17.71 23.84
N ARG A 58 2.74 16.90 22.84
CA ARG A 58 1.89 17.22 21.68
C ARG A 58 0.83 16.13 21.51
N PRO A 59 -0.31 16.41 20.83
CA PRO A 59 -1.23 15.36 20.42
C PRO A 59 -0.59 14.45 19.36
N SER A 60 -1.06 13.20 19.23
CA SER A 60 -0.69 12.33 18.11
C SER A 60 -1.19 12.91 16.78
N LEU A 61 -0.69 12.40 15.66
CA LEU A 61 -1.19 12.81 14.34
C LEU A 61 -2.69 12.53 14.17
N GLN A 62 -3.21 11.45 14.75
CA GLN A 62 -4.63 11.12 14.70
C GLN A 62 -5.46 12.14 15.47
N THR A 63 -5.07 12.45 16.71
CA THR A 63 -5.76 13.46 17.53
C THR A 63 -5.67 14.85 16.89
N LYS A 64 -4.48 15.23 16.40
CA LYS A 64 -4.27 16.50 15.69
C LYS A 64 -5.13 16.58 14.42
N ALA A 65 -5.25 15.51 13.66
CA ALA A 65 -6.06 15.48 12.45
C ALA A 65 -7.56 15.59 12.74
N ASN A 66 -8.06 14.89 13.76
CA ASN A 66 -9.44 15.05 14.25
C ASN A 66 -9.75 16.50 14.58
N GLN A 67 -8.86 17.16 15.33
CA GLN A 67 -8.99 18.58 15.68
C GLN A 67 -8.96 19.49 14.45
N ILE A 68 -8.06 19.24 13.50
CA ILE A 68 -8.00 20.00 12.24
C ILE A 68 -9.31 19.82 11.46
N ILE A 69 -9.81 18.59 11.31
CA ILE A 69 -11.08 18.32 10.62
C ILE A 69 -12.22 19.07 11.33
N GLY A 70 -12.31 18.99 12.66
CA GLY A 70 -13.32 19.68 13.47
C GLY A 70 -13.26 21.20 13.34
N GLN A 71 -12.07 21.79 13.33
CA GLN A 71 -11.88 23.22 13.08
C GLN A 71 -12.35 23.62 11.69
N ASN A 72 -12.04 22.84 10.65
CA ASN A 72 -12.48 23.14 9.29
C ASN A 72 -14.00 22.92 9.12
N LEU A 73 -14.62 22.00 9.86
CA LEU A 73 -16.08 21.89 9.91
C LEU A 73 -16.73 23.16 10.49
N ASP A 74 -16.14 23.71 11.55
CA ASP A 74 -16.58 24.94 12.21
C ASP A 74 -16.40 26.16 11.28
N GLU A 75 -15.21 26.33 10.70
CA GLU A 75 -14.89 27.43 9.76
C GLU A 75 -15.77 27.42 8.50
N LEU A 76 -16.23 26.24 8.07
CA LEU A 76 -17.15 26.08 6.95
C LEU A 76 -18.63 26.13 7.37
N HIS A 77 -18.91 26.51 8.63
CA HIS A 77 -20.25 26.63 9.22
C HIS A 77 -21.09 25.34 9.20
N PHE A 78 -20.47 24.16 9.05
CA PHE A 78 -21.19 22.89 9.08
C PHE A 78 -21.72 22.54 10.49
N LEU A 79 -21.10 23.08 11.54
CA LEU A 79 -21.53 22.86 12.93
C LEU A 79 -22.69 23.79 13.36
N GLU A 80 -22.96 24.83 12.59
CA GLU A 80 -24.04 25.81 12.85
C GLU A 80 -25.36 25.41 12.17
N LEU A 81 -25.34 24.40 11.30
CA LEU A 81 -26.52 23.90 10.62
C LEU A 81 -27.45 23.21 11.62
N ASP A 82 -28.63 23.79 11.86
CA ASP A 82 -29.72 23.15 12.59
C ASP A 82 -30.35 22.05 11.71
N ILE A 83 -29.71 20.89 11.69
CA ILE A 83 -30.20 19.71 10.98
C ILE A 83 -31.29 19.06 11.85
N PRO A 84 -32.55 18.98 11.39
CA PRO A 84 -33.61 18.33 12.15
C PRO A 84 -33.18 16.90 12.54
N LYS A 85 -33.47 16.48 13.77
CA LYS A 85 -33.12 15.13 14.27
C LYS A 85 -33.69 13.97 13.41
N THR A 86 -34.61 14.26 12.49
CA THR A 86 -35.20 13.32 11.53
C THR A 86 -34.45 13.24 10.19
N PHE A 87 -33.39 14.03 9.98
CA PHE A 87 -32.65 14.08 8.73
C PHE A 87 -31.37 13.24 8.79
N THR A 88 -31.39 12.06 8.18
CA THR A 88 -30.21 11.21 8.01
C THR A 88 -29.43 11.62 6.75
N LEU A 89 -28.16 11.98 6.90
CA LEU A 89 -27.30 12.27 5.75
C LEU A 89 -27.04 11.00 4.92
N SER A 90 -27.34 11.08 3.63
CA SER A 90 -27.05 9.99 2.69
C SER A 90 -25.53 9.83 2.48
N ASN A 91 -25.10 8.68 1.95
CA ASN A 91 -23.68 8.48 1.58
C ASN A 91 -23.17 9.54 0.59
N SER A 92 -24.02 10.10 -0.28
CA SER A 92 -23.59 11.18 -1.17
C SER A 92 -23.43 12.49 -0.40
N GLY A 93 -24.35 12.80 0.53
CA GLY A 93 -24.26 13.99 1.38
C GLY A 93 -23.01 14.00 2.24
N ILE A 94 -22.70 12.89 2.93
CA ILE A 94 -21.49 12.77 3.75
C ILE A 94 -20.22 12.94 2.89
N LYS A 95 -20.19 12.33 1.69
CA LYS A 95 -19.05 12.50 0.76
C LYS A 95 -18.89 13.95 0.30
N GLN A 96 -19.98 14.66 0.04
CA GLN A 96 -19.91 16.07 -0.36
C GLN A 96 -19.32 16.93 0.76
N LEU A 97 -19.80 16.76 1.99
CA LEU A 97 -19.25 17.44 3.17
C LEU A 97 -17.76 17.13 3.35
N ILE A 98 -17.38 15.85 3.35
CA ILE A 98 -15.97 15.44 3.45
C ILE A 98 -15.14 16.09 2.35
N ASN A 99 -15.64 16.12 1.12
CA ASN A 99 -14.92 16.72 -0.02
C ASN A 99 -14.75 18.23 0.13
N CYS A 100 -15.70 18.95 0.74
CA CYS A 100 -15.56 20.38 1.03
C CYS A 100 -14.44 20.61 2.06
N VAL A 101 -14.48 19.91 3.20
CA VAL A 101 -13.43 19.99 4.24
C VAL A 101 -12.07 19.61 3.67
N ARG A 102 -12.02 18.54 2.86
CA ARG A 102 -10.81 18.07 2.20
C ARG A 102 -10.19 19.13 1.29
N LYS A 103 -10.99 19.87 0.52
CA LYS A 103 -10.50 20.95 -0.35
C LYS A 103 -9.86 22.08 0.46
N GLU A 104 -10.49 22.48 1.56
CA GLU A 104 -9.96 23.52 2.45
C GLU A 104 -8.61 23.10 3.06
N ILE A 105 -8.52 21.88 3.59
CA ILE A 105 -7.27 21.35 4.14
C ILE A 105 -6.19 21.24 3.05
N MET A 106 -6.52 20.79 1.84
CA MET A 106 -5.55 20.76 0.72
C MET A 106 -5.04 22.15 0.36
N MET A 107 -5.90 23.18 0.42
CA MET A 107 -5.48 24.56 0.23
C MET A 107 -4.51 25.01 1.33
N LYS A 108 -4.80 24.69 2.61
CA LYS A 108 -3.89 24.96 3.73
C LYS A 108 -2.54 24.26 3.58
N ILE A 109 -2.51 23.01 3.10
CA ILE A 109 -1.26 22.28 2.78
C ILE A 109 -0.47 23.04 1.71
N ARG A 110 -1.10 23.40 0.58
CA ARG A 110 -0.43 24.12 -0.51
C ARG A 110 0.09 25.49 -0.07
N ASN A 111 -0.69 26.21 0.71
CA ASN A 111 -0.30 27.50 1.28
C ASN A 111 0.89 27.35 2.24
N SER A 112 0.94 26.26 3.02
CA SER A 112 2.09 25.96 3.89
C SER A 112 3.34 25.64 3.07
N LEU A 113 3.22 24.79 2.05
CA LEU A 113 4.34 24.40 1.18
C LEU A 113 4.89 25.57 0.36
N SER A 114 4.03 26.51 -0.06
CA SER A 114 4.43 27.66 -0.86
C SER A 114 5.31 28.67 -0.10
N LEU A 115 5.41 28.59 1.23
CA LEU A 115 6.29 29.44 2.03
C LEU A 115 7.77 29.05 1.91
N TYR A 116 8.04 27.80 1.54
CA TYR A 116 9.38 27.23 1.56
C TYR A 116 9.98 27.11 0.17
N ASP A 117 11.31 27.01 0.11
CA ASP A 117 11.97 26.64 -1.14
C ASP A 117 11.64 25.20 -1.51
N ARG A 118 11.20 25.00 -2.75
CA ARG A 118 10.72 23.71 -3.24
C ARG A 118 11.82 22.66 -3.26
N SER A 119 13.00 23.01 -3.72
CA SER A 119 14.13 22.08 -3.86
C SER A 119 14.61 21.63 -2.49
N TYR A 120 14.81 22.59 -1.57
CA TYR A 120 15.16 22.27 -0.18
C TYR A 120 14.09 21.40 0.51
N MET A 121 12.81 21.68 0.32
CA MET A 121 11.74 20.85 0.89
C MET A 121 11.76 19.42 0.34
N ILE A 122 11.93 19.23 -0.96
CA ILE A 122 12.03 17.89 -1.56
C ILE A 122 13.20 17.11 -0.94
N ILE A 123 14.33 17.79 -0.70
CA ILE A 123 15.51 17.19 -0.07
C ILE A 123 15.25 16.82 1.38
N GLN A 124 14.68 17.71 2.19
CA GLN A 124 14.36 17.42 3.58
C GLN A 124 13.35 16.28 3.69
N MET A 125 12.36 16.25 2.80
CA MET A 125 11.40 15.15 2.72
C MET A 125 12.07 13.84 2.25
N SER A 126 13.04 13.91 1.35
CA SER A 126 13.87 12.74 0.96
C SER A 126 14.71 12.22 2.12
N LEU A 127 15.28 13.13 2.91
CA LEU A 127 16.04 12.80 4.10
C LEU A 127 15.15 12.08 5.13
N LEU A 128 13.96 12.63 5.41
CA LEU A 128 12.97 11.99 6.28
C LEU A 128 12.51 10.63 5.71
N ALA A 129 12.31 10.50 4.40
CA ALA A 129 11.94 9.22 3.77
C ALA A 129 13.00 8.15 4.05
N SER A 130 14.27 8.52 3.88
CA SER A 130 15.40 7.64 4.15
C SER A 130 15.45 7.24 5.63
N VAL A 131 15.28 8.18 6.56
CA VAL A 131 15.20 7.88 8.01
C VAL A 131 14.07 6.89 8.31
N LEU A 132 12.84 7.14 7.82
CA LEU A 132 11.71 6.24 8.02
C LEU A 132 11.96 4.84 7.43
N SER A 133 12.68 4.76 6.32
CA SER A 133 13.04 3.51 5.67
C SER A 133 14.11 2.75 6.45
N LYS A 134 15.12 3.45 6.98
CA LYS A 134 16.12 2.90 7.90
C LYS A 134 15.42 2.28 9.11
N ILE A 135 14.54 3.03 9.77
CA ILE A 135 13.77 2.52 10.92
C ILE A 135 13.00 1.27 10.52
N THR A 136 12.23 1.32 9.41
CA THR A 136 11.45 0.18 8.92
C THR A 136 12.30 -1.07 8.66
N MET A 137 13.47 -0.91 8.05
CA MET A 137 14.35 -2.03 7.69
C MET A 137 14.98 -2.72 8.90
N TYR A 138 15.21 -1.98 10.00
CA TYR A 138 15.85 -2.47 11.21
C TYR A 138 14.87 -2.74 12.38
N LEU A 139 13.57 -2.50 12.17
CA LEU A 139 12.54 -2.94 13.09
C LEU A 139 12.60 -4.47 13.26
N ASN A 140 12.49 -4.93 14.51
CA ASN A 140 12.52 -6.35 14.90
C ASN A 140 13.83 -7.07 14.54
N THR A 141 14.93 -6.32 14.51
CA THR A 141 16.26 -6.89 14.31
C THR A 141 17.18 -6.48 15.47
N ASP A 142 18.04 -7.39 15.90
CA ASP A 142 19.15 -7.10 16.83
C ASP A 142 20.38 -6.54 16.09
N PHE A 143 20.21 -6.09 14.85
CA PHE A 143 21.31 -5.86 13.91
C PHE A 143 22.12 -4.59 14.19
N ILE A 144 21.59 -3.66 15.00
CA ILE A 144 22.32 -2.44 15.38
C ILE A 144 23.26 -2.77 16.55
N GLN A 145 24.47 -3.24 16.20
CA GLN A 145 25.52 -3.58 17.15
C GLN A 145 26.15 -2.33 17.80
N GLU A 146 26.30 -1.25 17.04
CA GLU A 146 26.84 0.04 17.51
C GLU A 146 25.92 1.19 17.06
N GLU A 147 25.59 2.11 17.97
CA GLU A 147 24.84 3.34 17.64
C GLU A 147 25.77 4.34 16.94
N ARG A 148 25.50 4.65 15.67
CA ARG A 148 26.27 5.63 14.89
C ARG A 148 25.66 7.03 14.95
N ASP A 149 24.36 7.12 15.22
CA ASP A 149 23.62 8.38 15.34
C ASP A 149 22.35 8.26 16.20
N CYS A 150 21.62 9.36 16.39
CA CYS A 150 20.39 9.38 17.20
C CYS A 150 19.21 8.60 16.57
N ILE A 151 19.26 8.30 15.27
CA ILE A 151 18.25 7.43 14.63
C ILE A 151 18.45 5.99 15.05
N ASP A 152 19.69 5.51 15.16
CA ASP A 152 19.99 4.16 15.69
C ASP A 152 19.47 3.99 17.13
N PHE A 153 19.61 5.02 17.96
CA PHE A 153 19.01 5.07 19.29
C PHE A 153 17.47 4.92 19.22
N LEU A 154 16.80 5.68 18.35
CA LEU A 154 15.35 5.62 18.19
C LEU A 154 14.89 4.22 17.73
N ILE A 155 15.62 3.57 16.82
CA ILE A 155 15.35 2.19 16.39
C ILE A 155 15.42 1.21 17.55
N LYS A 156 16.45 1.31 18.39
CA LYS A 156 16.57 0.48 19.60
C LYS A 156 15.39 0.69 20.55
N GLN A 157 14.90 1.93 20.72
CA GLN A 157 13.69 2.17 21.52
C GLN A 157 12.44 1.55 20.88
N PHE A 158 12.26 1.67 19.56
CA PHE A 158 11.15 1.01 18.87
C PHE A 158 11.17 -0.52 19.07
N ASN A 159 12.33 -1.16 18.94
CA ASN A 159 12.47 -2.60 19.13
C ASN A 159 12.19 -3.03 20.59
N ARG A 160 12.55 -2.20 21.58
CA ARG A 160 12.19 -2.42 22.99
C ARG A 160 10.70 -2.29 23.26
N ILE A 161 9.97 -1.42 22.56
CA ILE A 161 8.52 -1.28 22.77
C ILE A 161 7.72 -2.33 22.01
N ASN A 162 8.20 -2.80 20.85
CA ASN A 162 7.48 -3.80 20.07
C ASN A 162 7.33 -5.16 20.80
N THR A 163 8.06 -5.39 21.89
CA THR A 163 7.81 -6.55 22.77
C THR A 163 6.45 -6.47 23.49
N TYR A 164 5.80 -5.31 23.50
CA TYR A 164 4.46 -5.13 24.07
C TYR A 164 3.38 -5.27 22.98
N THR A 165 2.42 -6.18 23.19
CA THR A 165 1.41 -6.56 22.19
C THR A 165 0.46 -5.44 21.74
N PHE A 166 0.39 -4.33 22.48
CA PHE A 166 -0.61 -3.27 22.28
C PHE A 166 -0.15 -2.12 21.36
N PHE A 167 1.16 -2.01 21.06
CA PHE A 167 1.69 -0.97 20.17
C PHE A 167 2.53 -1.61 19.07
N ASP A 168 2.12 -1.44 17.81
CA ASP A 168 2.89 -1.87 16.64
C ASP A 168 3.52 -0.65 15.94
N PRO A 169 4.85 -0.45 16.04
CA PRO A 169 5.56 0.64 15.37
C PRO A 169 5.33 0.71 13.85
N ARG A 170 4.97 -0.39 13.21
CA ARG A 170 4.74 -0.43 11.75
C ARG A 170 3.52 0.39 11.35
N VAL A 171 2.49 0.49 12.21
CA VAL A 171 1.30 1.31 11.94
C VAL A 171 1.71 2.78 11.90
N PHE A 172 2.36 3.25 12.97
CA PHE A 172 2.92 4.60 13.07
C PHE A 172 3.81 4.97 11.87
N LEU A 173 4.74 4.08 11.48
CA LEU A 173 5.60 4.33 10.33
C LEU A 173 4.79 4.40 9.03
N GLY A 174 3.79 3.53 8.86
CA GLY A 174 2.91 3.55 7.69
C GLY A 174 2.14 4.86 7.53
N GLU A 175 1.67 5.44 8.64
CA GLU A 175 0.99 6.74 8.67
C GLU A 175 1.94 7.87 8.24
N LEU A 176 3.13 7.95 8.83
CA LEU A 176 4.14 8.94 8.47
C LEU A 176 4.58 8.82 7.01
N LYS A 177 4.81 7.60 6.53
CA LYS A 177 5.17 7.34 5.13
C LYS A 177 4.08 7.82 4.17
N THR A 178 2.80 7.62 4.50
CA THR A 178 1.69 8.05 3.66
C THR A 178 1.56 9.58 3.63
N CYS A 179 1.74 10.26 4.78
CA CYS A 179 1.80 11.73 4.83
C CYS A 179 2.94 12.28 3.98
N LEU A 180 4.13 11.67 4.09
CA LEU A 180 5.29 12.09 3.33
C LEU A 180 5.10 11.93 1.82
N GLU A 181 4.50 10.81 1.38
CA GLU A 181 4.11 10.62 -0.01
C GLU A 181 3.17 11.74 -0.49
N LEU A 182 2.23 12.20 0.34
CA LEU A 182 1.36 13.32 0.00
C LEU A 182 2.11 14.63 -0.17
N ILE A 183 2.96 14.96 0.80
CA ILE A 183 3.75 16.18 0.78
C ILE A 183 4.67 16.22 -0.45
N VAL A 184 5.41 15.14 -0.71
CA VAL A 184 6.34 15.06 -1.85
C VAL A 184 5.58 15.12 -3.18
N ASN A 185 4.42 14.47 -3.27
CA ASN A 185 3.64 14.51 -4.50
C ASN A 185 3.06 15.91 -4.77
N GLU A 186 2.59 16.62 -3.75
CA GLU A 186 2.17 18.02 -3.90
C GLU A 186 3.37 18.91 -4.26
N LEU A 187 4.52 18.76 -3.60
CA LEU A 187 5.75 19.47 -3.95
C LEU A 187 6.17 19.22 -5.40
N LEU A 188 6.03 18.01 -5.93
CA LEU A 188 6.40 17.68 -7.32
C LEU A 188 5.36 18.12 -8.35
N THR A 189 4.11 18.38 -7.96
CA THR A 189 3.01 18.69 -8.89
C THR A 189 2.47 20.11 -8.78
N MET A 190 2.77 20.83 -7.69
CA MET A 190 2.34 22.22 -7.53
C MET A 190 2.89 23.08 -8.66
N GLU A 191 2.01 23.92 -9.22
CA GLU A 191 2.40 24.97 -10.15
C GLU A 191 3.17 26.03 -9.36
N LEU A 192 4.37 26.38 -9.84
CA LEU A 192 5.11 27.50 -9.29
C LEU A 192 4.28 28.76 -9.49
N LEU A 193 3.86 29.39 -8.39
CA LEU A 193 3.36 30.75 -8.44
C LEU A 193 4.55 31.64 -8.83
N GLU A 194 4.53 32.19 -10.05
CA GLU A 194 5.55 33.14 -10.52
C GLU A 194 5.61 34.39 -9.61
N ASP A 195 4.55 34.65 -8.85
CA ASP A 195 4.37 35.81 -8.00
C ASP A 195 4.51 35.50 -6.49
N SER A 196 5.74 35.35 -5.99
CA SER A 196 5.96 35.72 -4.59
C SER A 196 7.14 36.67 -4.47
N GLN A 197 6.83 37.95 -4.22
CA GLN A 197 7.78 39.00 -3.85
C GLN A 197 8.53 38.72 -2.53
N PHE A 198 8.29 37.57 -1.89
CA PHE A 198 8.87 37.17 -0.61
C PHE A 198 9.97 36.14 -0.80
N GLN A 199 11.07 36.32 -0.08
CA GLN A 199 12.14 35.34 0.02
C GLN A 199 11.60 34.05 0.64
N LYS A 200 11.74 32.93 -0.08
CA LYS A 200 11.32 31.61 0.40
C LYS A 200 12.17 31.16 1.58
N ILE A 201 11.55 30.45 2.53
CA ILE A 201 12.26 29.90 3.68
C ILE A 201 13.02 28.63 3.26
N PRO A 202 14.34 28.53 3.49
CA PRO A 202 15.15 27.42 3.00
C PRO A 202 14.97 26.11 3.78
N SER A 203 14.45 26.14 5.01
CA SER A 203 14.31 24.93 5.84
C SER A 203 13.06 24.95 6.69
N ILE A 204 12.34 23.82 6.74
CA ILE A 204 11.20 23.65 7.64
C ILE A 204 11.69 23.28 9.05
N ASN A 205 11.13 23.92 10.08
CA ASN A 205 11.40 23.56 11.48
C ASN A 205 10.43 22.46 11.97
N PHE A 206 10.71 21.89 13.14
CA PHE A 206 9.93 20.76 13.68
C PHE A 206 8.46 21.12 13.90
N GLN A 207 8.15 22.35 14.31
CA GLN A 207 6.78 22.78 14.56
C GLN A 207 5.98 22.85 13.25
N ALA A 208 6.56 23.47 12.23
CA ALA A 208 5.96 23.54 10.90
C ALA A 208 5.83 22.14 10.26
N MET A 209 6.81 21.25 10.46
CA MET A 209 6.69 19.84 10.05
C MET A 209 5.52 19.15 10.76
N PHE A 210 5.39 19.33 12.07
CA PHE A 210 4.30 18.75 12.85
C PHE A 210 2.93 19.21 12.35
N ASP A 211 2.77 20.52 12.09
CA ASP A 211 1.52 21.07 11.58
C ASP A 211 1.21 20.61 10.14
N LEU A 212 2.22 20.57 9.26
CA LEU A 212 2.09 20.08 7.89
C LEU A 212 1.69 18.60 7.84
N PHE A 213 2.30 17.76 8.69
CA PHE A 213 1.93 16.35 8.79
C PHE A 213 0.55 16.15 9.41
N GLY A 214 0.13 16.99 10.36
CA GLY A 214 -1.24 16.98 10.89
C GLY A 214 -2.28 17.29 9.81
N LEU A 215 -2.03 18.32 8.99
CA LEU A 215 -2.88 18.63 7.83
C LEU A 215 -2.91 17.46 6.83
N SER A 216 -1.75 16.89 6.52
CA SER A 216 -1.62 15.78 5.57
C SER A 216 -2.35 14.51 6.06
N PHE A 217 -2.23 14.20 7.36
CA PHE A 217 -2.93 13.07 7.97
C PHE A 217 -4.45 13.26 7.95
N SER A 218 -4.93 14.49 8.11
CA SER A 218 -6.36 14.83 7.99
C SER A 218 -6.92 14.46 6.62
N ILE A 219 -6.16 14.67 5.54
CA ILE A 219 -6.58 14.24 4.18
C ILE A 219 -6.70 12.72 4.08
N ILE A 220 -5.72 11.99 4.61
CA ILE A 220 -5.71 10.52 4.61
C ILE A 220 -6.90 9.98 5.41
N GLN A 221 -7.21 10.62 6.54
CA GLN A 221 -8.32 10.25 7.41
C GLN A 221 -9.68 10.52 6.75
N LEU A 222 -9.85 11.67 6.10
CA LEU A 222 -11.04 12.00 5.31
C LEU A 222 -11.26 11.01 4.16
N ASP A 223 -10.19 10.63 3.45
CA ASP A 223 -10.25 9.60 2.42
C ASP A 223 -10.68 8.24 3.01
N SER A 224 -10.16 7.88 4.19
CA SER A 224 -10.56 6.66 4.91
C SER A 224 -12.05 6.68 5.27
N TYR A 225 -12.58 7.81 5.76
CA TYR A 225 -14.00 7.97 6.05
C TYR A 225 -14.88 7.75 4.81
N ILE A 226 -14.50 8.27 3.64
CA ILE A 226 -15.20 8.00 2.38
C ILE A 226 -15.20 6.50 2.05
N ASP A 227 -14.11 5.82 2.33
CA ASP A 227 -13.95 4.38 2.08
C ASP A 227 -14.67 3.49 3.12
N VAL A 228 -14.98 4.03 4.30
CA VAL A 228 -15.81 3.39 5.34
C VAL A 228 -17.30 3.36 4.97
N LEU A 229 -17.81 4.40 4.31
CA LEU A 229 -19.26 4.59 4.05
C LEU A 229 -20.02 3.37 3.48
N PRO A 230 -19.45 2.54 2.58
CA PRO A 230 -20.14 1.34 2.08
C PRO A 230 -20.33 0.22 3.12
N PHE A 231 -19.65 0.29 4.26
CA PHE A 231 -19.68 -0.72 5.32
C PHE A 231 -20.61 -0.37 6.48
N LEU A 232 -21.15 0.85 6.50
CA LEU A 232 -22.14 1.30 7.48
C LEU A 232 -23.49 0.64 7.22
N LYS A 233 -24.13 0.19 8.30
CA LYS A 233 -25.55 -0.18 8.30
C LYS A 233 -26.40 1.09 8.26
N GLU A 234 -27.66 0.94 7.88
CA GLU A 234 -28.60 2.07 7.81
C GLU A 234 -28.77 2.76 9.17
N GLN A 235 -28.98 1.97 10.23
CA GLN A 235 -29.14 2.44 11.62
C GLN A 235 -27.87 3.15 12.16
N GLU A 236 -26.69 2.71 11.73
CA GLU A 236 -25.39 3.26 12.16
C GLU A 236 -25.12 4.65 11.57
N ARG A 237 -25.92 5.11 10.60
CA ARG A 237 -25.72 6.43 9.97
C ARG A 237 -26.12 7.57 10.90
N ASP A 238 -27.16 7.35 11.70
CA ASP A 238 -27.69 8.34 12.63
C ASP A 238 -26.75 8.54 13.83
N GLU A 239 -25.78 7.65 14.01
CA GLU A 239 -24.74 7.73 15.03
C GLU A 239 -23.54 8.60 14.60
N ILE A 240 -23.47 9.03 13.34
CA ILE A 240 -22.37 9.89 12.86
C ILE A 240 -22.52 11.28 13.47
N GLN A 241 -21.49 11.73 14.18
CA GLN A 241 -21.47 13.05 14.82
C GLN A 241 -20.37 13.93 14.23
N PHE A 242 -20.64 15.24 14.20
CA PHE A 242 -19.70 16.26 13.76
C PHE A 242 -19.40 17.16 14.96
N THR A 243 -18.14 17.25 15.37
CA THR A 243 -17.75 18.07 16.53
C THR A 243 -16.47 18.85 16.22
N ARG A 244 -16.31 20.00 16.88
CA ARG A 244 -15.10 20.81 16.75
C ARG A 244 -13.86 20.11 17.32
N GLY A 245 -14.02 19.32 18.38
CA GLY A 245 -12.91 18.67 19.07
C GLY A 245 -12.45 17.36 18.43
N GLU A 246 -13.39 16.54 17.97
CA GLU A 246 -13.13 15.18 17.47
C GLU A 246 -13.31 15.05 15.95
N GLY A 247 -13.75 16.11 15.28
CA GLY A 247 -13.95 16.11 13.84
C GLY A 247 -15.20 15.33 13.45
N ILE A 248 -15.03 14.27 12.66
CA ILE A 248 -16.13 13.38 12.25
C ILE A 248 -16.02 12.07 13.01
N VAL A 249 -16.98 11.82 13.90
CA VAL A 249 -17.07 10.60 14.69
C VAL A 249 -17.93 9.60 13.95
N PHE A 250 -17.31 8.53 13.49
CA PHE A 250 -17.98 7.40 12.87
C PHE A 250 -18.20 6.26 13.88
N PRO A 251 -19.18 5.38 13.67
CA PRO A 251 -19.41 4.19 14.51
C PRO A 251 -18.17 3.33 14.68
N SER A 252 -17.85 2.96 15.93
CA SER A 252 -16.59 2.29 16.28
C SER A 252 -16.45 0.90 15.65
N ARG A 253 -17.55 0.17 15.47
CA ARG A 253 -17.58 -1.22 14.95
C ARG A 253 -16.71 -1.41 13.70
N ILE A 254 -16.76 -0.49 12.74
CA ILE A 254 -16.03 -0.65 11.46
C ILE A 254 -14.52 -0.54 11.69
N PHE A 255 -14.08 0.39 12.52
CA PHE A 255 -12.67 0.54 12.86
C PHE A 255 -12.20 -0.61 13.75
N GLU A 256 -13.03 -1.09 14.68
CA GLU A 256 -12.72 -2.29 15.48
C GLU A 256 -12.54 -3.53 14.60
N GLN A 257 -13.42 -3.74 13.61
CA GLN A 257 -13.30 -4.83 12.64
C GLN A 257 -12.04 -4.69 11.77
N PHE A 258 -11.72 -3.47 11.32
CA PHE A 258 -10.50 -3.20 10.57
C PHE A 258 -9.26 -3.47 11.41
N SER A 259 -9.20 -2.94 12.64
CA SER A 259 -8.09 -3.17 13.58
C SER A 259 -7.92 -4.64 13.91
N LYS A 260 -9.02 -5.39 14.11
CA LYS A 260 -8.99 -6.83 14.30
C LYS A 260 -8.39 -7.56 13.10
N TYR A 261 -8.80 -7.20 11.87
CA TYR A 261 -8.22 -7.76 10.66
C TYR A 261 -6.72 -7.46 10.52
N ILE A 262 -6.30 -6.22 10.76
CA ILE A 262 -4.89 -5.83 10.68
C ILE A 262 -4.06 -6.60 11.71
N SER A 263 -4.56 -6.73 12.95
CA SER A 263 -3.90 -7.47 14.03
C SER A 263 -3.76 -8.96 13.70
N GLU A 264 -4.83 -9.62 13.26
CA GLU A 264 -4.83 -11.06 12.96
C GLU A 264 -3.99 -11.41 11.71
N THR A 265 -3.80 -10.48 10.78
CA THR A 265 -3.04 -10.69 9.53
C THR A 265 -1.68 -9.99 9.50
N ARG A 266 -1.26 -9.49 10.66
CA ARG A 266 -0.04 -8.68 10.82
C ARG A 266 1.22 -9.44 10.40
N ASP A 267 1.28 -10.71 10.81
CA ASP A 267 2.46 -11.55 10.64
C ASP A 267 2.29 -12.54 9.46
N GLU A 268 1.24 -12.37 8.64
CA GLU A 268 1.11 -13.10 7.37
C GLU A 268 2.16 -12.63 6.36
N ILE A 269 2.94 -13.59 5.85
CA ILE A 269 4.04 -13.35 4.92
C ILE A 269 3.58 -13.62 3.48
N VAL A 270 3.92 -12.69 2.58
CA VAL A 270 3.78 -12.91 1.14
C VAL A 270 5.05 -13.57 0.61
N ILE A 271 4.90 -14.75 0.02
CA ILE A 271 6.03 -15.49 -0.56
C ILE A 271 6.38 -14.88 -1.92
N ILE A 272 7.60 -14.34 -2.03
CA ILE A 272 8.12 -13.66 -3.23
C ILE A 272 9.37 -14.33 -3.81
N GLY A 273 9.82 -15.46 -3.23
CA GLY A 273 10.98 -16.23 -3.68
C GLY A 273 10.76 -17.73 -3.49
N ASP A 274 10.40 -18.43 -4.57
CA ASP A 274 10.39 -19.88 -4.66
C ASP A 274 10.60 -20.34 -6.12
N LYS A 275 10.73 -21.66 -6.32
CA LYS A 275 10.99 -22.24 -7.66
C LYS A 275 9.91 -21.89 -8.70
N LYS A 276 8.66 -21.63 -8.29
CA LYS A 276 7.59 -21.25 -9.22
C LYS A 276 7.74 -19.78 -9.61
N ILE A 277 8.07 -18.90 -8.66
CA ILE A 277 8.38 -17.50 -8.93
C ILE A 277 9.61 -17.35 -9.83
N ASP A 278 10.63 -18.19 -9.66
CA ASP A 278 11.84 -18.17 -10.50
C ASP A 278 11.53 -18.34 -11.99
N ILE A 279 10.49 -19.12 -12.35
CA ILE A 279 10.07 -19.31 -13.74
C ILE A 279 9.63 -17.97 -14.35
N ILE A 280 8.84 -17.19 -13.60
CA ILE A 280 8.38 -15.86 -14.02
C ILE A 280 9.59 -14.92 -14.17
N MET A 281 10.51 -14.92 -13.20
CA MET A 281 11.67 -14.03 -13.22
C MET A 281 12.64 -14.35 -14.36
N ARG A 282 12.88 -15.63 -14.68
CA ARG A 282 13.69 -16.04 -15.84
C ARG A 282 13.05 -15.64 -17.16
N TYR A 283 11.71 -15.69 -17.25
CA TYR A 283 11.01 -15.22 -18.45
C TYR A 283 11.17 -13.70 -18.61
N LEU A 284 11.03 -12.93 -17.52
CA LEU A 284 11.28 -11.49 -17.55
C LEU A 284 12.71 -11.19 -18.01
N GLU A 285 13.70 -11.90 -17.48
CA GLU A 285 15.10 -11.75 -17.87
C GLU A 285 15.30 -12.06 -19.35
N LYS A 286 14.65 -13.11 -19.89
CA LYS A 286 14.72 -13.42 -21.32
C LYS A 286 14.19 -12.28 -22.21
N VAL A 287 13.02 -11.73 -21.86
CA VAL A 287 12.25 -10.77 -22.68
C VAL A 287 12.72 -9.32 -22.50
N LYS A 288 13.09 -8.94 -21.28
CA LYS A 288 13.44 -7.57 -20.90
C LYS A 288 14.90 -7.38 -20.52
N LYS A 289 15.66 -8.48 -20.37
CA LYS A 289 17.03 -8.47 -19.82
C LYS A 289 17.11 -7.95 -18.38
N VAL A 290 15.96 -7.91 -17.68
CA VAL A 290 15.86 -7.43 -16.29
C VAL A 290 15.57 -8.62 -15.37
N SER A 291 16.30 -8.68 -14.26
CA SER A 291 16.07 -9.59 -13.14
C SER A 291 16.19 -8.79 -11.83
N PRO A 292 15.33 -9.02 -10.82
CA PRO A 292 15.44 -8.34 -9.53
C PRO A 292 16.83 -8.50 -8.88
N SER A 293 17.48 -9.65 -9.12
CA SER A 293 18.83 -9.93 -8.60
C SER A 293 19.90 -8.95 -9.08
N ILE A 294 19.70 -8.27 -10.21
CA ILE A 294 20.62 -7.23 -10.70
C ILE A 294 20.69 -6.07 -9.70
N LEU A 295 19.51 -5.59 -9.26
CA LEU A 295 19.42 -4.50 -8.30
C LEU A 295 19.95 -4.92 -6.94
N GLU A 296 19.58 -6.12 -6.47
CA GLU A 296 20.05 -6.64 -5.18
C GLU A 296 21.58 -6.77 -5.14
N LYS A 297 22.20 -7.32 -6.20
CA LYS A 297 23.65 -7.43 -6.32
C LYS A 297 24.32 -6.06 -6.33
N TYR A 298 23.82 -5.12 -7.13
CA TYR A 298 24.33 -3.76 -7.17
C TYR A 298 24.27 -3.04 -5.82
N LEU A 299 23.22 -3.26 -5.05
CA LEU A 299 23.09 -2.64 -3.73
C LEU A 299 23.98 -3.33 -2.68
N SER A 300 24.32 -4.60 -2.87
CA SER A 300 25.19 -5.37 -1.98
C SER A 300 26.68 -5.14 -2.15
N VAL A 301 27.13 -4.57 -3.29
CA VAL A 301 28.57 -4.28 -3.47
C VAL A 301 29.02 -3.19 -2.52
N THR A 302 30.33 -3.17 -2.25
CA THR A 302 30.93 -2.14 -1.40
C THR A 302 30.96 -0.80 -2.11
N ASP A 303 31.05 0.28 -1.33
CA ASP A 303 31.15 1.61 -1.92
C ASP A 303 32.37 1.76 -2.81
N ASP A 304 33.51 1.14 -2.49
CA ASP A 304 34.74 1.18 -3.30
C ASP A 304 34.56 0.59 -4.70
N GLU A 305 33.59 -0.32 -4.87
CA GLU A 305 33.26 -0.95 -6.15
C GLU A 305 32.18 -0.17 -6.93
N ARG A 306 31.63 0.92 -6.37
CA ARG A 306 30.66 1.82 -7.00
C ARG A 306 31.26 3.19 -7.27
N ALA A 307 30.92 3.76 -8.43
CA ALA A 307 31.11 5.19 -8.65
C ALA A 307 30.12 6.00 -7.79
N PHE A 308 28.89 5.48 -7.62
CA PHE A 308 27.85 6.10 -6.80
C PHE A 308 27.86 5.56 -5.36
N LYS A 309 28.29 6.40 -4.42
CA LYS A 309 28.46 6.02 -3.01
C LYS A 309 27.13 6.06 -2.25
N LEU A 310 26.87 5.01 -1.46
CA LEU A 310 25.66 4.85 -0.64
C LEU A 310 25.99 4.78 0.87
N GLY A 311 27.24 4.52 1.23
CA GLY A 311 27.69 4.33 2.61
C GLY A 311 27.64 5.62 3.42
N ASN A 312 27.11 5.52 4.65
CA ASN A 312 27.03 6.57 5.67
C ASN A 312 26.24 7.85 5.29
N ASN A 313 25.49 7.83 4.18
CA ASN A 313 24.66 8.95 3.75
C ASN A 313 23.19 8.56 3.81
N TYR A 314 22.34 9.43 4.39
CA TYR A 314 20.90 9.22 4.31
C TYR A 314 20.34 9.63 2.95
N VAL A 315 20.92 10.63 2.30
CA VAL A 315 20.55 11.07 0.96
C VAL A 315 21.82 11.26 0.15
N SER A 316 21.87 10.64 -1.02
CA SER A 316 22.93 10.82 -2.01
C SER A 316 22.41 11.63 -3.20
N VAL A 317 23.30 12.41 -3.82
CA VAL A 317 23.03 13.11 -5.09
C VAL A 317 23.97 12.56 -6.14
N ALA A 318 23.43 12.27 -7.31
CA ALA A 318 24.21 11.84 -8.47
C ALA A 318 24.02 12.84 -9.61
N GLU A 319 25.07 13.10 -10.39
CA GLU A 319 24.88 13.71 -11.71
C GLU A 319 23.90 12.87 -12.53
N ARG A 320 23.15 13.53 -13.41
CA ARG A 320 22.20 12.85 -14.28
C ARG A 320 22.87 11.70 -15.03
N ASP A 321 22.19 10.56 -15.11
CA ASP A 321 22.66 9.33 -15.75
C ASP A 321 23.85 8.60 -15.07
N LEU A 322 24.50 9.18 -14.05
CA LEU A 322 25.59 8.51 -13.32
C LEU A 322 25.10 7.18 -12.71
N LEU A 323 23.95 7.19 -12.05
CA LEU A 323 23.37 5.97 -11.44
C LEU A 323 23.07 4.89 -12.49
N VAL A 324 22.64 5.29 -13.68
CA VAL A 324 22.36 4.36 -14.80
C VAL A 324 23.67 3.76 -15.32
N ASN A 325 24.68 4.60 -15.55
CA ASN A 325 25.97 4.18 -16.07
C ASN A 325 26.73 3.30 -15.06
N ASP A 326 26.71 3.66 -13.77
CA ASP A 326 27.34 2.88 -12.71
C ASP A 326 26.67 1.51 -12.56
N LEU A 327 25.33 1.46 -12.55
CA LEU A 327 24.58 0.19 -12.54
C LEU A 327 24.93 -0.67 -13.76
N ALA A 328 25.00 -0.07 -14.95
CA ALA A 328 25.31 -0.80 -16.19
C ALA A 328 26.72 -1.41 -16.17
N LEU A 329 27.72 -0.63 -15.75
CA LEU A 329 29.11 -1.06 -15.67
C LEU A 329 29.33 -2.10 -14.56
N ASN A 330 28.84 -1.82 -13.36
CA ASN A 330 29.02 -2.67 -12.18
C ASN A 330 28.33 -4.05 -12.37
N GLN A 331 27.13 -4.07 -12.94
CA GLN A 331 26.37 -5.31 -13.17
C GLN A 331 26.60 -5.93 -14.56
N ARG A 332 27.45 -5.33 -15.40
CA ARG A 332 27.78 -5.78 -16.76
C ARG A 332 26.53 -5.99 -17.62
N ILE A 333 25.58 -5.06 -17.54
CA ILE A 333 24.35 -5.03 -18.33
C ILE A 333 24.38 -3.88 -19.34
N SER A 334 23.46 -3.88 -20.30
CA SER A 334 23.35 -2.73 -21.22
C SER A 334 22.79 -1.50 -20.50
N VAL A 335 23.17 -0.32 -21.00
CA VAL A 335 22.65 0.96 -20.52
C VAL A 335 21.12 1.02 -20.61
N ASP A 336 20.52 0.47 -21.68
CA ASP A 336 19.06 0.41 -21.83
C ASP A 336 18.38 -0.42 -20.73
N THR A 337 18.99 -1.54 -20.34
CA THR A 337 18.49 -2.38 -19.24
C THR A 337 18.61 -1.65 -17.91
N ALA A 338 19.75 -1.00 -17.64
CA ALA A 338 19.95 -0.21 -16.44
C ALA A 338 18.94 0.95 -16.36
N LYS A 339 18.74 1.68 -17.46
CA LYS A 339 17.77 2.76 -17.58
C LYS A 339 16.35 2.29 -17.29
N LEU A 340 15.96 1.13 -17.81
CA LEU A 340 14.65 0.54 -17.55
C LEU A 340 14.45 0.21 -16.05
N ILE A 341 15.47 -0.30 -15.37
CA ILE A 341 15.42 -0.56 -13.91
C ILE A 341 15.25 0.75 -13.15
N ILE A 342 16.13 1.72 -13.41
CA ILE A 342 16.14 3.02 -12.72
C ILE A 342 14.83 3.79 -12.95
N GLU A 343 14.28 3.79 -14.16
CA GLU A 343 13.01 4.47 -14.47
C GLU A 343 11.81 3.91 -13.67
N ASN A 344 11.82 2.61 -13.33
CA ASN A 344 10.79 1.99 -12.48
C ASN A 344 11.00 2.26 -10.97
N LEU A 345 12.15 2.82 -10.61
CA LEU A 345 12.51 3.30 -9.27
C LEU A 345 12.46 4.83 -9.16
N THR A 346 12.26 5.55 -10.27
CA THR A 346 12.03 6.99 -10.30
C THR A 346 10.56 7.33 -10.02
N LEU A 347 10.32 8.19 -9.03
CA LEU A 347 9.00 8.69 -8.67
C LEU A 347 8.41 9.57 -9.77
N ASN A 348 9.11 10.66 -10.11
CA ASN A 348 8.63 11.71 -11.02
C ASN A 348 8.92 11.38 -12.49
N ASN A 349 8.68 10.14 -12.89
CA ASN A 349 8.77 9.72 -14.29
C ASN A 349 7.58 10.25 -15.12
N GLN A 350 7.54 9.94 -16.41
CA GLN A 350 6.45 10.44 -17.28
C GLN A 350 5.05 9.96 -16.84
N GLU A 351 4.93 8.77 -16.25
CA GLU A 351 3.63 8.25 -15.82
C GLU A 351 3.09 8.99 -14.59
N PHE A 352 3.97 9.47 -13.72
CA PHE A 352 3.64 10.29 -12.55
C PHE A 352 2.77 11.50 -12.91
N TYR A 353 3.18 12.24 -13.94
CA TYR A 353 2.52 13.47 -14.37
C TYR A 353 1.28 13.25 -15.26
N ARG A 354 1.08 12.04 -15.80
CA ARG A 354 -0.09 11.74 -16.64
C ARG A 354 -1.38 11.57 -15.82
N ASN A 355 -1.26 11.21 -14.55
CA ASN A 355 -2.41 10.89 -13.72
C ASN A 355 -2.71 12.03 -12.73
N LYS A 356 -3.77 12.81 -13.00
CA LYS A 356 -4.45 13.57 -11.94
C LYS A 356 -5.21 12.57 -11.11
N ILE A 357 -4.83 12.39 -9.84
CA ILE A 357 -5.48 11.39 -9.00
C ILE A 357 -6.01 12.10 -7.78
N GLU A 358 -7.28 11.83 -7.48
CA GLU A 358 -7.98 12.40 -6.35
C GLU A 358 -7.46 11.87 -5.02
N SER A 359 -6.70 10.78 -4.98
CA SER A 359 -6.10 10.26 -3.75
C SER A 359 -4.86 9.38 -4.00
N LEU A 360 -3.95 9.36 -3.03
CA LEU A 360 -2.66 8.66 -3.10
C LEU A 360 -2.74 7.19 -2.71
N VAL A 361 -3.70 6.86 -1.86
CA VAL A 361 -3.82 5.52 -1.29
C VAL A 361 -4.19 4.53 -2.40
N GLY A 362 -3.28 3.62 -2.72
CA GLY A 362 -3.50 2.57 -3.72
C GLY A 362 -2.96 2.87 -5.13
N GLU A 363 -2.31 4.01 -5.34
CA GLU A 363 -1.74 4.37 -6.65
C GLU A 363 -0.30 3.91 -6.80
N PRO A 364 0.03 2.95 -7.69
CA PRO A 364 1.38 2.40 -7.77
C PRO A 364 2.47 3.41 -8.16
N ASN A 365 2.09 4.42 -8.95
CA ASN A 365 3.01 5.40 -9.55
C ASN A 365 3.23 6.67 -8.72
N LYS A 366 2.68 6.75 -7.50
CA LYS A 366 2.81 7.92 -6.61
C LYS A 366 3.37 7.54 -5.24
N ARG A 367 4.19 6.48 -5.20
CA ARG A 367 4.68 5.86 -3.96
C ARG A 367 6.18 6.05 -3.81
N MET A 368 6.58 7.09 -3.08
CA MET A 368 7.99 7.40 -2.82
C MET A 368 8.75 6.20 -2.23
N PHE A 369 8.14 5.40 -1.36
CA PHE A 369 8.83 4.25 -0.75
C PHE A 369 8.95 3.03 -1.67
N ARG A 370 8.34 3.06 -2.87
CA ARG A 370 8.45 2.02 -3.90
C ARG A 370 9.27 2.47 -5.10
N SER A 371 9.26 3.76 -5.39
CA SER A 371 10.04 4.43 -6.43
C SER A 371 10.66 5.69 -5.81
N PRO A 372 11.78 5.58 -5.09
CA PRO A 372 12.30 6.65 -4.24
C PRO A 372 13.15 7.68 -4.96
N LEU A 373 13.58 7.42 -6.20
CA LEU A 373 14.48 8.33 -6.91
C LEU A 373 13.70 9.54 -7.42
N ILE A 374 14.25 10.74 -7.23
CA ILE A 374 13.66 11.98 -7.73
C ILE A 374 14.64 12.62 -8.70
N ASN A 375 14.21 12.79 -9.94
CA ASN A 375 15.06 13.35 -11.00
C ASN A 375 14.84 14.86 -11.10
N PHE A 376 15.92 15.63 -11.08
CA PHE A 376 15.99 17.04 -11.47
C PHE A 376 16.62 17.15 -12.87
N SER A 377 16.70 18.36 -13.46
CA SER A 377 17.39 18.55 -14.77
C SER A 377 18.81 18.04 -14.74
N ASN A 378 19.51 18.39 -13.67
CA ASN A 378 20.96 18.30 -13.54
C ASN A 378 21.41 17.15 -12.63
N PHE A 379 20.59 16.74 -11.66
CA PHE A 379 20.95 15.69 -10.70
C PHE A 379 19.78 14.74 -10.40
N ASP A 380 20.13 13.57 -9.89
CA ASP A 380 19.20 12.61 -9.29
C ASP A 380 19.38 12.63 -7.76
N VAL A 381 18.29 12.80 -7.02
CA VAL A 381 18.25 12.69 -5.56
C VAL A 381 17.84 11.28 -5.17
N VAL A 382 18.67 10.66 -4.33
CA VAL A 382 18.54 9.26 -3.94
C VAL A 382 18.45 9.16 -2.42
N PRO A 383 17.23 9.01 -1.85
CA PRO A 383 17.08 8.65 -0.44
C PRO A 383 17.59 7.21 -0.24
N VAL A 384 18.77 7.07 0.36
CA VAL A 384 19.56 5.83 0.34
C VAL A 384 18.80 4.64 0.94
N PHE A 385 18.28 4.78 2.16
CA PHE A 385 17.57 3.67 2.79
C PHE A 385 16.21 3.40 2.14
N SER A 386 15.55 4.41 1.55
CA SER A 386 14.35 4.17 0.74
C SER A 386 14.68 3.42 -0.55
N PHE A 387 15.84 3.70 -1.16
CA PHE A 387 16.34 2.96 -2.32
C PHE A 387 16.59 1.49 -1.96
N LEU A 388 17.26 1.23 -0.83
CA LEU A 388 17.45 -0.12 -0.29
C LEU A 388 16.11 -0.82 0.03
N GLU A 389 15.18 -0.14 0.69
CA GLU A 389 13.86 -0.69 1.00
C GLU A 389 13.07 -1.01 -0.28
N SER A 390 13.10 -0.12 -1.27
CA SER A 390 12.38 -0.28 -2.54
C SER A 390 12.84 -1.50 -3.34
N ALA A 391 14.12 -1.88 -3.24
CA ALA A 391 14.65 -3.09 -3.86
C ALA A 391 13.97 -4.36 -3.31
N LYS A 392 13.66 -4.40 -2.01
CA LYS A 392 12.92 -5.52 -1.39
C LYS A 392 11.49 -5.64 -1.92
N TYR A 393 10.86 -4.54 -2.30
CA TYR A 393 9.52 -4.54 -2.91
C TYR A 393 9.54 -4.81 -4.42
N PHE A 394 10.68 -4.68 -5.08
CA PHE A 394 10.80 -4.74 -6.54
C PHE A 394 10.28 -6.06 -7.15
N PRO A 395 10.64 -7.26 -6.64
CA PRO A 395 10.08 -8.52 -7.13
C PRO A 395 8.56 -8.57 -6.99
N TYR A 396 8.03 -8.13 -5.84
CA TYR A 396 6.59 -8.15 -5.59
C TYR A 396 5.83 -7.22 -6.54
N ARG A 397 6.36 -6.02 -6.82
CA ARG A 397 5.76 -5.09 -7.79
C ARG A 397 5.71 -5.67 -9.20
N ILE A 398 6.72 -6.44 -9.61
CA ILE A 398 6.71 -7.17 -10.89
C ILE A 398 5.60 -8.24 -10.89
N LEU A 399 5.50 -9.03 -9.83
CA LEU A 399 4.50 -10.10 -9.70
C LEU A 399 3.07 -9.55 -9.67
N ARG A 400 2.87 -8.38 -9.06
CA ARG A 400 1.60 -7.65 -9.07
C ARG A 400 1.33 -6.93 -10.38
N THR A 401 2.25 -7.00 -11.34
CA THR A 401 2.19 -6.30 -12.64
C THR A 401 2.10 -4.77 -12.51
N ASP A 402 2.53 -4.23 -11.37
CA ASP A 402 2.60 -2.78 -11.13
C ASP A 402 3.68 -2.14 -12.02
N ILE A 403 4.74 -2.89 -12.31
CA ILE A 403 5.89 -2.46 -13.13
C ILE A 403 6.26 -3.52 -14.15
N LEU A 404 6.99 -3.09 -15.19
CA LEU A 404 7.59 -3.97 -16.21
C LEU A 404 6.62 -4.92 -16.94
N TYR A 405 5.31 -4.68 -16.90
CA TYR A 405 4.28 -5.56 -17.48
C TYR A 405 4.06 -5.34 -18.99
N LYS A 406 4.37 -4.14 -19.50
CA LYS A 406 4.10 -3.75 -20.88
C LYS A 406 4.95 -4.56 -21.86
N LYS A 407 4.32 -5.06 -22.94
CA LYS A 407 4.96 -5.82 -24.03
C LYS A 407 5.53 -7.19 -23.61
N ASN A 408 5.04 -7.81 -22.53
CA ASN A 408 5.49 -9.15 -22.11
C ASN A 408 4.72 -10.31 -22.80
N GLY A 409 3.62 -10.02 -23.49
CA GLY A 409 2.84 -11.00 -24.26
C GLY A 409 1.92 -11.87 -23.41
N GLN A 410 1.18 -12.78 -24.06
CA GLN A 410 0.22 -13.69 -23.40
C GLN A 410 0.90 -14.70 -22.47
N GLU A 411 2.12 -15.11 -22.81
CA GLU A 411 2.91 -16.06 -22.01
C GLU A 411 3.20 -15.51 -20.61
N TRP A 412 3.45 -14.21 -20.47
CA TRP A 412 3.61 -13.57 -19.16
C TRP A 412 2.36 -13.72 -18.29
N THR A 413 1.20 -13.40 -18.84
CA THR A 413 -0.09 -13.52 -18.13
C THR A 413 -0.33 -14.96 -17.69
N ARG A 414 0.00 -15.94 -18.55
CA ARG A 414 -0.11 -17.37 -18.24
C ARG A 414 0.83 -17.76 -17.09
N LEU A 415 2.10 -17.35 -17.15
CA LEU A 415 3.08 -17.66 -16.12
C LEU A 415 2.72 -17.05 -14.76
N ILE A 416 2.26 -15.80 -14.73
CA ILE A 416 1.78 -15.14 -13.49
C ILE A 416 0.61 -15.92 -12.91
N LYS A 417 -0.39 -16.27 -13.74
CA LYS A 417 -1.55 -17.02 -13.31
C LYS A 417 -1.15 -18.35 -12.66
N GLU A 418 -0.41 -19.19 -13.39
CA GLU A 418 -0.06 -20.55 -12.95
C GLU A 418 0.91 -20.58 -11.75
N ASN A 419 1.87 -19.66 -11.71
CA ASN A 419 3.01 -19.73 -10.79
C ASN A 419 2.91 -18.76 -9.61
N PHE A 420 2.05 -17.74 -9.68
CA PHE A 420 1.84 -16.77 -8.61
C PHE A 420 0.40 -16.76 -8.09
N ASP A 421 -0.59 -16.58 -8.97
CA ASP A 421 -2.00 -16.44 -8.53
C ASP A 421 -2.59 -17.78 -8.08
N GLU A 422 -2.37 -18.85 -8.85
CA GLU A 422 -2.86 -20.22 -8.59
C GLU A 422 -1.78 -21.11 -7.97
N ARG A 423 -0.72 -20.50 -7.45
CA ARG A 423 0.44 -21.21 -6.89
C ARG A 423 0.05 -22.26 -5.84
N LEU A 424 -0.98 -21.96 -5.05
CA LEU A 424 -1.51 -22.79 -3.96
C LEU A 424 -2.62 -23.77 -4.39
N LEU A 425 -2.99 -23.81 -5.67
CA LEU A 425 -4.04 -24.69 -6.15
C LEU A 425 -3.76 -26.19 -5.91
N PRO A 426 -2.51 -26.70 -6.09
CA PRO A 426 -2.21 -28.09 -5.73
C PRO A 426 -2.47 -28.39 -4.25
N LYS A 427 -2.10 -27.46 -3.37
CA LYS A 427 -2.34 -27.61 -1.93
C LYS A 427 -3.83 -27.58 -1.60
N LEU A 428 -4.60 -26.74 -2.30
CA LEU A 428 -6.07 -26.72 -2.17
C LEU A 428 -6.69 -28.06 -2.61
N LYS A 429 -6.18 -28.66 -3.70
CA LYS A 429 -6.58 -30.01 -4.12
C LYS A 429 -6.33 -31.05 -3.02
N ASP A 430 -5.13 -31.05 -2.43
CA ASP A 430 -4.78 -32.01 -1.37
C ASP A 430 -5.68 -31.88 -0.13
N ILE A 431 -6.15 -30.66 0.17
CA ILE A 431 -7.12 -30.40 1.24
C ILE A 431 -8.50 -30.97 0.86
N ALA A 432 -8.97 -30.71 -0.36
CA ALA A 432 -10.27 -31.20 -0.84
C ALA A 432 -10.32 -32.73 -0.97
N LEU A 433 -9.21 -33.37 -1.32
CA LEU A 433 -9.10 -34.84 -1.40
C LEU A 433 -9.31 -35.55 -0.06
N LYS A 434 -9.19 -34.84 1.07
CA LYS A 434 -9.53 -35.38 2.39
C LYS A 434 -11.04 -35.50 2.62
N ILE A 435 -11.85 -34.83 1.77
CA ILE A 435 -13.31 -34.78 1.85
C ILE A 435 -13.91 -35.68 0.77
N ASP A 436 -13.43 -35.55 -0.47
CA ASP A 436 -13.86 -36.35 -1.61
C ASP A 436 -12.65 -36.75 -2.46
N VAL A 437 -12.44 -38.05 -2.62
CA VAL A 437 -11.34 -38.63 -3.41
C VAL A 437 -11.40 -38.25 -4.89
N ASN A 438 -12.57 -37.80 -5.37
CA ASN A 438 -12.78 -37.37 -6.75
C ASN A 438 -12.58 -35.86 -6.95
N ALA A 439 -12.17 -35.10 -5.93
CA ALA A 439 -11.93 -33.67 -6.04
C ALA A 439 -10.96 -33.34 -7.19
N ARG A 440 -11.34 -32.35 -8.02
CA ARG A 440 -10.54 -31.91 -9.17
C ARG A 440 -10.28 -30.41 -9.13
N THR A 441 -9.13 -30.03 -9.68
CA THR A 441 -8.73 -28.64 -9.85
C THR A 441 -8.41 -28.31 -11.29
N ASN A 442 -8.39 -27.03 -11.67
CA ASN A 442 -8.18 -26.56 -13.05
C ASN A 442 -9.09 -27.27 -14.06
N TYR A 443 -10.39 -27.27 -13.75
CA TYR A 443 -11.38 -27.98 -14.55
C TYR A 443 -12.00 -27.09 -15.62
N TYR A 444 -11.71 -27.39 -16.89
CA TYR A 444 -12.11 -26.60 -18.04
C TYR A 444 -13.45 -27.05 -18.63
N LEU A 445 -14.55 -26.43 -18.22
CA LEU A 445 -15.88 -26.68 -18.79
C LEU A 445 -15.99 -26.31 -20.27
N ASN A 446 -15.23 -25.32 -20.73
CA ASN A 446 -15.13 -25.01 -22.16
C ASN A 446 -14.45 -26.13 -22.98
N GLN A 447 -13.84 -27.11 -22.31
CA GLN A 447 -13.24 -28.31 -22.90
C GLN A 447 -13.97 -29.61 -22.54
N SER A 448 -15.13 -29.53 -21.86
CA SER A 448 -15.96 -30.68 -21.44
C SER A 448 -16.19 -31.71 -22.55
N LYS A 449 -16.32 -32.99 -22.23
CA LYS A 449 -16.62 -34.00 -23.27
C LYS A 449 -18.03 -33.85 -23.85
N HIS A 450 -18.93 -33.17 -23.14
CA HIS A 450 -20.29 -32.89 -23.58
C HIS A 450 -20.34 -31.60 -24.42
N LYS A 451 -20.75 -31.71 -25.69
CA LYS A 451 -20.77 -30.57 -26.62
C LYS A 451 -21.77 -29.51 -26.18
N GLU A 452 -22.87 -29.93 -25.57
CA GLU A 452 -23.93 -29.12 -25.01
C GLU A 452 -23.37 -28.18 -23.92
N ILE A 453 -22.53 -28.70 -23.02
CA ILE A 453 -21.85 -27.87 -22.00
C ILE A 453 -20.93 -26.86 -22.66
N LYS A 454 -20.06 -27.27 -23.61
CA LYS A 454 -19.18 -26.31 -24.31
C LYS A 454 -19.96 -25.18 -24.97
N ASN A 455 -21.05 -25.51 -25.65
CA ASN A 455 -21.92 -24.56 -26.34
C ASN A 455 -22.61 -23.62 -25.34
N LEU A 456 -23.06 -24.14 -24.20
CA LEU A 456 -23.67 -23.35 -23.14
C LEU A 456 -22.67 -22.33 -22.57
N ILE A 457 -21.46 -22.78 -22.19
CA ILE A 457 -20.40 -21.91 -21.67
C ILE A 457 -20.08 -20.78 -22.65
N LYS A 458 -19.92 -21.10 -23.94
CA LYS A 458 -19.59 -20.11 -24.98
C LYS A 458 -20.73 -19.13 -25.26
N SER A 459 -21.96 -19.62 -25.42
CA SER A 459 -23.13 -18.81 -25.78
C SER A 459 -23.55 -17.85 -24.67
N LYS A 460 -23.50 -18.33 -23.42
CA LYS A 460 -23.89 -17.57 -22.22
C LYS A 460 -22.74 -16.75 -21.62
N LYS A 461 -21.53 -16.85 -22.19
CA LYS A 461 -20.29 -16.21 -21.70
C LYS A 461 -20.04 -16.52 -20.22
N LEU A 462 -20.18 -17.80 -19.86
CA LEU A 462 -19.95 -18.27 -18.50
C LEU A 462 -18.46 -18.42 -18.21
N MET A 463 -18.12 -18.49 -16.93
CA MET A 463 -16.79 -18.90 -16.49
C MET A 463 -16.49 -20.29 -17.05
N GLY A 464 -15.44 -20.41 -17.85
CA GLY A 464 -15.10 -21.65 -18.55
C GLY A 464 -14.14 -22.57 -17.80
N GLU A 465 -13.56 -22.09 -16.69
CA GLU A 465 -12.60 -22.80 -15.86
C GLU A 465 -13.06 -22.72 -14.41
N ILE A 466 -13.04 -23.87 -13.73
CA ILE A 466 -13.33 -23.99 -12.31
C ILE A 466 -12.03 -24.38 -11.61
N ASP A 467 -11.59 -23.57 -10.65
CA ASP A 467 -10.34 -23.82 -9.94
C ASP A 467 -10.43 -25.07 -9.06
N LEU A 468 -11.55 -25.29 -8.36
CA LEU A 468 -11.82 -26.50 -7.58
C LEU A 468 -13.30 -26.90 -7.66
N PHE A 469 -13.57 -28.19 -7.85
CA PHE A 469 -14.87 -28.78 -7.54
C PHE A 469 -14.75 -30.16 -6.89
N PHE A 470 -15.78 -30.53 -6.12
CA PHE A 470 -15.94 -31.87 -5.54
C PHE A 470 -17.41 -32.11 -5.14
N VAL A 471 -17.79 -33.37 -4.88
CA VAL A 471 -19.14 -33.73 -4.44
C VAL A 471 -19.07 -34.38 -3.06
N TYR A 472 -19.80 -33.83 -2.10
CA TYR A 472 -19.86 -34.38 -0.74
C TYR A 472 -21.29 -34.29 -0.21
N ASN A 473 -21.80 -35.38 0.39
CA ASN A 473 -23.17 -35.47 0.91
C ASN A 473 -24.24 -34.93 -0.05
N SER A 474 -24.20 -35.40 -1.31
CA SER A 474 -25.12 -34.95 -2.37
C SER A 474 -25.08 -33.44 -2.66
N THR A 475 -23.99 -32.77 -2.34
CA THR A 475 -23.78 -31.34 -2.63
C THR A 475 -22.57 -31.19 -3.54
N LEU A 476 -22.75 -30.52 -4.68
CA LEU A 476 -21.66 -30.10 -5.56
C LEU A 476 -21.08 -28.80 -5.03
N TYR A 477 -19.81 -28.83 -4.64
CA TYR A 477 -19.07 -27.66 -4.21
C TYR A 477 -18.21 -27.13 -5.36
N ILE A 478 -18.34 -25.84 -5.66
CA ILE A 478 -17.55 -25.13 -6.68
C ILE A 478 -16.83 -23.96 -6.02
N TYR A 479 -15.51 -23.95 -6.11
CA TYR A 479 -14.67 -22.92 -5.54
C TYR A 479 -13.76 -22.30 -6.59
N ASP A 480 -13.59 -20.98 -6.48
CA ASP A 480 -12.67 -20.18 -7.28
C ASP A 480 -11.50 -19.72 -6.39
N LEU A 481 -10.25 -19.94 -6.80
CA LEU A 481 -9.05 -19.53 -6.05
C LEU A 481 -8.60 -18.15 -6.51
N LYS A 482 -8.36 -17.24 -5.56
CA LYS A 482 -7.99 -15.86 -5.89
C LYS A 482 -6.85 -15.33 -5.01
N ASN A 483 -5.92 -14.62 -5.65
CA ASN A 483 -4.82 -13.94 -5.00
C ASN A 483 -5.04 -12.42 -4.94
N TYR A 484 -5.82 -11.97 -3.96
CA TYR A 484 -6.05 -10.54 -3.76
C TYR A 484 -4.92 -9.81 -3.01
N GLY A 485 -3.97 -10.55 -2.43
CA GLY A 485 -2.98 -10.02 -1.49
C GLY A 485 -3.60 -9.61 -0.14
N LEU A 486 -2.81 -8.96 0.70
CA LEU A 486 -3.24 -8.44 2.00
C LEU A 486 -3.71 -7.00 1.87
N ALA A 487 -4.88 -6.68 2.43
CA ALA A 487 -5.35 -5.30 2.53
C ALA A 487 -4.70 -4.63 3.74
N ARG A 488 -4.15 -3.44 3.56
CA ARG A 488 -3.46 -2.67 4.62
C ARG A 488 -4.09 -1.30 4.86
N ASN A 489 -5.19 -0.98 4.19
CA ASN A 489 -6.00 0.22 4.42
C ASN A 489 -7.47 -0.01 4.02
N MET A 490 -8.35 0.89 4.48
CA MET A 490 -9.80 0.77 4.25
C MET A 490 -10.17 0.76 2.76
N ARG A 491 -9.44 1.52 1.92
CA ARG A 491 -9.66 1.51 0.47
C ARG A 491 -9.45 0.15 -0.16
N GLN A 492 -8.36 -0.52 0.20
CA GLN A 492 -8.06 -1.87 -0.26
C GLN A 492 -9.12 -2.86 0.23
N CYS A 493 -9.56 -2.73 1.49
CA CYS A 493 -10.67 -3.54 2.01
C CYS A 493 -11.95 -3.36 1.17
N LYS A 494 -12.35 -2.11 0.92
CA LYS A 494 -13.49 -1.75 0.06
C LYS A 494 -13.36 -2.30 -1.34
N SER A 495 -12.19 -2.15 -1.97
CA SER A 495 -11.93 -2.66 -3.32
C SER A 495 -12.08 -4.19 -3.38
N ILE A 496 -11.44 -4.92 -2.46
CA ILE A 496 -11.50 -6.38 -2.42
C ILE A 496 -12.92 -6.87 -2.17
N ILE A 497 -13.62 -6.34 -1.17
CA ILE A 497 -14.95 -6.83 -0.77
C ILE A 497 -16.01 -6.43 -1.79
N ASN A 498 -16.12 -5.13 -2.10
CA ASN A 498 -17.24 -4.60 -2.88
C ASN A 498 -17.01 -4.70 -4.39
N THR A 499 -15.76 -4.87 -4.84
CA THR A 499 -15.45 -4.98 -6.27
C THR A 499 -14.99 -6.38 -6.63
N SER A 500 -13.86 -6.84 -6.09
CA SER A 500 -13.23 -8.08 -6.57
C SER A 500 -14.04 -9.32 -6.22
N ILE A 501 -14.36 -9.53 -4.94
CA ILE A 501 -15.10 -10.69 -4.44
C ILE A 501 -16.53 -10.70 -4.99
N TYR A 502 -17.21 -9.54 -5.00
CA TYR A 502 -18.57 -9.44 -5.54
C TYR A 502 -18.63 -9.80 -7.03
N LYS A 503 -17.65 -9.36 -7.83
CA LYS A 503 -17.56 -9.73 -9.25
C LYS A 503 -17.37 -11.23 -9.43
N GLU A 504 -16.51 -11.87 -8.66
CA GLU A 504 -16.32 -13.33 -8.76
C GLU A 504 -17.57 -14.11 -8.31
N PHE A 505 -18.22 -13.71 -7.22
CA PHE A 505 -19.51 -14.31 -6.84
C PHE A 505 -20.57 -14.13 -7.92
N SER A 506 -20.62 -12.99 -8.62
CA SER A 506 -21.55 -12.78 -9.73
C SER A 506 -21.31 -13.80 -10.86
N LYS A 507 -20.04 -14.09 -11.20
CA LYS A 507 -19.70 -15.12 -12.19
C LYS A 507 -20.10 -16.52 -11.73
N LEU A 508 -19.76 -16.88 -10.48
CA LEU A 508 -20.10 -18.18 -9.91
C LEU A 508 -21.62 -18.38 -9.78
N ARG A 509 -22.38 -17.35 -9.41
CA ARG A 509 -23.85 -17.41 -9.35
C ARG A 509 -24.46 -17.65 -10.72
N LYS A 510 -23.97 -16.96 -11.76
CA LYS A 510 -24.42 -17.20 -13.14
C LYS A 510 -24.17 -18.64 -13.57
N LEU A 511 -22.99 -19.18 -13.25
CA LEU A 511 -22.68 -20.58 -13.51
C LEU A 511 -23.62 -21.52 -12.73
N LYS A 512 -23.79 -21.31 -11.43
CA LYS A 512 -24.72 -22.09 -10.58
C LYS A 512 -26.14 -22.12 -11.16
N THR A 513 -26.70 -20.97 -11.53
CA THR A 513 -28.05 -20.89 -12.11
C THR A 513 -28.17 -21.72 -13.39
N GLU A 514 -27.16 -21.69 -14.25
CA GLU A 514 -27.17 -22.47 -15.50
C GLU A 514 -26.96 -23.97 -15.25
N ILE A 515 -26.23 -24.36 -14.19
CA ILE A 515 -26.12 -25.75 -13.73
C ILE A 515 -27.48 -26.24 -13.19
N GLU A 516 -28.17 -25.44 -12.38
CA GLU A 516 -29.49 -25.78 -11.83
C GLU A 516 -30.53 -25.95 -12.94
N ALA A 517 -30.51 -25.07 -13.96
CA ALA A 517 -31.42 -25.12 -15.09
C ALA A 517 -31.18 -26.34 -16.01
N HIS A 518 -29.95 -26.86 -16.05
CA HIS A 518 -29.56 -28.00 -16.90
C HIS A 518 -28.98 -29.14 -16.05
N LYS A 519 -29.62 -29.44 -14.92
CA LYS A 519 -29.08 -30.33 -13.88
C LYS A 519 -28.59 -31.68 -14.41
N GLU A 520 -29.43 -32.40 -15.17
CA GLU A 520 -29.08 -33.72 -15.70
C GLU A 520 -27.81 -33.71 -16.57
N LEU A 521 -27.63 -32.65 -17.37
CA LEU A 521 -26.45 -32.48 -18.20
C LEU A 521 -25.18 -32.31 -17.36
N PHE A 522 -25.26 -31.54 -16.28
CA PHE A 522 -24.11 -31.32 -15.39
C PHE A 522 -23.88 -32.46 -14.41
N GLU A 523 -24.90 -33.27 -14.09
CA GLU A 523 -24.72 -34.52 -13.34
C GLU A 523 -23.92 -35.54 -14.16
N ALA A 524 -24.04 -35.54 -15.48
CA ALA A 524 -23.21 -36.36 -16.36
C ALA A 524 -21.73 -35.93 -16.34
N GLU A 525 -21.45 -34.64 -16.11
CA GLU A 525 -20.10 -34.08 -16.07
C GLU A 525 -19.45 -34.20 -14.68
N PHE A 526 -20.20 -33.89 -13.61
CA PHE A 526 -19.68 -33.78 -12.24
C PHE A 526 -20.01 -34.96 -11.32
N GLY A 527 -20.94 -35.84 -11.73
CA GLY A 527 -21.55 -36.84 -10.86
C GLY A 527 -22.90 -36.36 -10.29
N ARG A 528 -23.66 -37.26 -9.65
CA ARG A 528 -24.99 -36.95 -9.08
C ARG A 528 -24.89 -35.98 -7.90
N PHE A 529 -25.76 -34.98 -7.85
CA PHE A 529 -25.88 -34.04 -6.72
C PHE A 529 -27.31 -33.50 -6.56
N ILE A 530 -27.66 -33.07 -5.35
CA ILE A 530 -28.94 -32.45 -5.01
C ILE A 530 -28.78 -30.94 -4.90
N HIS A 531 -27.77 -30.49 -4.18
CA HIS A 531 -27.51 -29.07 -3.90
C HIS A 531 -26.22 -28.59 -4.57
N ILE A 532 -26.08 -27.27 -4.72
CA ILE A 532 -24.87 -26.63 -5.24
C ILE A 532 -24.45 -25.51 -4.30
N GLU A 533 -23.22 -25.59 -3.83
CA GLU A 533 -22.57 -24.59 -2.99
C GLU A 533 -21.43 -23.95 -3.75
N ILE A 534 -21.39 -22.62 -3.75
CA ILE A 534 -20.34 -21.83 -4.41
C ILE A 534 -19.56 -21.04 -3.38
N GLY A 535 -18.25 -20.94 -3.57
CA GLY A 535 -17.39 -20.15 -2.69
C GLY A 535 -16.15 -19.64 -3.38
N ILE A 536 -15.39 -18.82 -2.64
CA ILE A 536 -14.10 -18.30 -3.07
C ILE A 536 -13.06 -18.71 -2.03
N VAL A 537 -11.98 -19.32 -2.50
CA VAL A 537 -10.79 -19.57 -1.70
C VAL A 537 -9.77 -18.48 -2.00
N THR A 538 -9.11 -17.95 -0.98
CA THR A 538 -8.14 -16.86 -1.12
C THR A 538 -6.75 -17.28 -0.66
N VAL A 539 -5.70 -16.82 -1.36
CA VAL A 539 -4.31 -17.17 -1.02
C VAL A 539 -3.92 -16.66 0.37
N ASN A 540 -4.38 -15.47 0.74
CA ASN A 540 -4.16 -14.81 2.02
C ASN A 540 -5.49 -14.50 2.71
N THR A 541 -5.47 -14.25 4.02
CA THR A 541 -6.68 -13.80 4.73
C THR A 541 -7.16 -12.46 4.19
N THR A 542 -8.43 -12.40 3.81
CA THR A 542 -9.08 -11.18 3.29
C THR A 542 -9.95 -10.53 4.36
N PRO A 543 -10.25 -9.23 4.22
CA PRO A 543 -11.13 -8.54 5.17
C PRO A 543 -12.59 -9.01 5.10
N TYR A 544 -12.97 -9.86 4.12
CA TYR A 544 -14.36 -10.22 3.87
C TYR A 544 -15.10 -10.73 5.10
N LYS A 545 -14.53 -11.72 5.82
CA LYS A 545 -15.16 -12.33 7.01
C LYS A 545 -15.37 -11.37 8.19
N TYR A 546 -14.67 -10.23 8.20
CA TYR A 546 -14.80 -9.23 9.25
C TYR A 546 -15.98 -8.29 8.98
N PHE A 547 -16.30 -8.04 7.70
CA PHE A 547 -17.31 -7.07 7.30
C PHE A 547 -18.58 -7.69 6.69
N LYS A 548 -18.52 -8.93 6.19
CA LYS A 548 -19.59 -9.61 5.45
C LYS A 548 -19.64 -11.10 5.79
N ASN A 549 -20.80 -11.71 5.57
CA ASN A 549 -21.03 -13.14 5.68
C ASN A 549 -21.02 -13.79 4.30
N GLY A 550 -20.44 -14.98 4.17
CA GLY A 550 -20.42 -15.76 2.93
C GLY A 550 -19.27 -16.77 2.91
N ARG A 551 -19.28 -17.67 1.91
CA ARG A 551 -18.23 -18.70 1.73
C ARG A 551 -16.98 -18.12 1.07
N VAL A 552 -16.31 -17.21 1.78
CA VAL A 552 -14.96 -16.72 1.41
C VAL A 552 -14.00 -17.19 2.49
N ILE A 553 -13.10 -18.10 2.11
CA ILE A 553 -12.20 -18.79 3.05
C ILE A 553 -10.77 -18.60 2.58
N SER A 554 -9.83 -18.43 3.50
CA SER A 554 -8.42 -18.30 3.14
C SER A 554 -7.67 -19.63 3.23
N MET A 555 -6.60 -19.76 2.46
CA MET A 555 -5.69 -20.91 2.51
C MET A 555 -5.04 -21.11 3.89
N PRO A 556 -4.68 -20.06 4.66
CA PRO A 556 -4.30 -20.21 6.07
C PRO A 556 -5.38 -20.90 6.92
N GLU A 557 -6.64 -20.48 6.80
CA GLU A 557 -7.75 -21.09 7.56
C GLU A 557 -7.99 -22.56 7.18
N LEU A 558 -7.93 -22.88 5.89
CA LEU A 558 -8.10 -24.25 5.40
C LEU A 558 -7.00 -25.21 5.86
N GLN A 559 -5.80 -24.71 6.10
CA GLN A 559 -4.70 -25.52 6.64
C GLN A 559 -4.94 -25.93 8.09
N ILE A 560 -5.63 -25.08 8.85
CA ILE A 560 -6.03 -25.37 10.24
C ILE A 560 -7.26 -26.27 10.24
N ASN A 561 -8.27 -25.95 9.44
CA ASN A 561 -9.53 -26.69 9.38
C ASN A 561 -10.01 -26.90 7.94
N HIS A 562 -9.72 -28.07 7.38
CA HIS A 562 -10.16 -28.46 6.04
C HIS A 562 -11.70 -28.52 5.89
N LYS A 563 -12.44 -28.76 6.99
CA LYS A 563 -13.90 -28.87 6.96
C LYS A 563 -14.59 -27.54 6.65
N LEU A 564 -13.88 -26.41 6.64
CA LEU A 564 -14.45 -25.13 6.20
C LEU A 564 -14.90 -25.17 4.72
N LEU A 565 -14.41 -26.12 3.92
CA LEU A 565 -14.88 -26.32 2.55
C LEU A 565 -16.33 -26.85 2.44
N ILE A 566 -16.90 -27.47 3.48
CA ILE A 566 -18.22 -28.13 3.44
C ILE A 566 -19.31 -27.38 4.19
#